data_AF-A0A2G8IS89-F1
#
_entry.id   AF-A0A2G8IS89-F1
#
_cell.length_a   1.000
_cell.length_b   1.000
_cell.length_c   1.000
_cell.angle_alpha   90.00
_cell.angle_beta   90.00
_cell.angle_gamma   90.00
#
_symmetry.space_group_name_H-M   'P 1'
#
loop_
_entity.id
_entity.type
_entity.pdbx_description
1 polymer ?
#
loop_
_entity_poly.entity_id
_entity_poly.type
_entity_poly.pdbx_seq_one_letter_code
_entity_poly.pdbx_strand_id
1 'polypeptide(L)'
;MISFMIHVVVSLFAVSNPIGNVPLFITLTEGYTEKERSQTAKKAIVVSFIILVAFLLAGRLIFKLFGIDIHALRIAGGIFIFGIAYNLLNAKESHVQNPHSDEKAESIEKADVSVTPLAIPIIAGPGTIATVMSLTPGSEAGFHILAILFGIVIVLAMTYYAFHYSSFIMRKMGKTEMNVVTRLMGLILAVVAVEMIGAGLKGMFPMFMS
;
A
#
# COMPACT_ATOMS: atom_id res chain seq x y z
N MET A 1 29.09 -6.39 -0.19
CA MET A 1 28.19 -6.33 -1.38
C MET A 1 26.95 -7.19 -1.19
N ILE A 2 27.06 -8.52 -1.06
CA ILE A 2 25.92 -9.42 -0.82
C ILE A 2 25.15 -9.05 0.45
N SER A 3 25.85 -8.75 1.56
CA SER A 3 25.23 -8.29 2.81
C SER A 3 24.35 -7.04 2.64
N PHE A 4 24.75 -6.10 1.77
CA PHE A 4 23.93 -4.90 1.48
C PHE A 4 22.67 -5.26 0.70
N MET A 5 22.78 -6.12 -0.34
CA MET A 5 21.60 -6.58 -1.09
C MET A 5 20.60 -7.31 -0.20
N ILE A 6 21.08 -8.17 0.70
CA ILE A 6 20.23 -8.86 1.68
C ILE A 6 19.56 -7.83 2.59
N HIS A 7 20.31 -6.86 3.12
CA HIS A 7 19.76 -5.80 3.96
C HIS A 7 18.65 -5.02 3.24
N VAL A 8 18.88 -4.58 2.01
CA VAL A 8 17.86 -3.91 1.18
C VAL A 8 16.59 -4.76 1.07
N VAL A 9 16.72 -6.02 0.66
CA VAL A 9 15.56 -6.91 0.45
C VAL A 9 14.79 -7.11 1.76
N VAL A 10 15.50 -7.36 2.87
CA VAL A 10 14.90 -7.56 4.19
C VAL A 10 14.20 -6.29 4.68
N SER A 11 14.83 -5.13 4.56
CA SER A 11 14.25 -3.85 4.95
C SER A 11 13.00 -3.52 4.14
N LEU A 12 13.07 -3.68 2.82
CA LEU A 12 11.91 -3.44 1.93
C LEU A 12 10.80 -4.46 2.16
N PHE A 13 11.13 -5.73 2.38
CA PHE A 13 10.14 -6.77 2.70
C PHE A 13 9.43 -6.49 4.02
N ALA A 14 10.18 -6.12 5.05
CA ALA A 14 9.64 -5.81 6.38
C ALA A 14 8.69 -4.61 6.34
N VAL A 15 9.07 -3.53 5.64
CA VAL A 15 8.26 -2.30 5.58
C VAL A 15 7.06 -2.40 4.64
N SER A 16 7.21 -3.06 3.48
CA SER A 16 6.13 -3.21 2.50
C SER A 16 5.10 -4.27 2.87
N ASN A 17 5.47 -5.20 3.77
CA ASN A 17 4.63 -6.26 4.30
C ASN A 17 3.79 -7.01 3.24
N PRO A 18 4.42 -7.68 2.25
CA PRO A 18 3.71 -8.32 1.14
C PRO A 18 2.62 -9.31 1.57
N ILE A 19 2.87 -10.03 2.67
CA ILE A 19 1.96 -11.07 3.20
C ILE A 19 0.83 -10.44 3.99
N GLY A 20 1.12 -9.48 4.87
CA GLY A 20 0.11 -8.82 5.69
C GLY A 20 -0.89 -7.99 4.89
N ASN A 21 -0.53 -7.58 3.67
CA ASN A 21 -1.43 -6.85 2.77
C ASN A 21 -2.42 -7.76 2.01
N VAL A 22 -2.29 -9.10 2.09
CA VAL A 22 -3.17 -10.03 1.36
C VAL A 22 -4.64 -9.93 1.78
N PRO A 23 -5.01 -9.89 3.08
CA PRO A 23 -6.42 -9.79 3.47
C PRO A 23 -7.06 -8.46 3.06
N LEU A 24 -6.26 -7.38 3.03
CA LEU A 24 -6.69 -6.11 2.48
C LEU A 24 -6.94 -6.21 0.98
N PHE A 25 -6.04 -6.82 0.22
CA PHE A 25 -6.22 -7.03 -1.21
C PHE A 25 -7.46 -7.88 -1.51
N ILE A 26 -7.72 -8.93 -0.72
CA ILE A 26 -8.94 -9.74 -0.81
C ILE A 26 -10.18 -8.87 -0.58
N THR A 27 -10.18 -8.06 0.48
CA THR A 27 -11.29 -7.15 0.82
C THR A 27 -11.56 -6.13 -0.29
N LEU A 28 -10.52 -5.50 -0.83
CA LEU A 28 -10.64 -4.48 -1.86
C LEU A 28 -10.98 -5.03 -3.26
N THR A 29 -10.79 -6.34 -3.46
CA THR A 29 -11.14 -7.03 -4.72
C THR A 29 -12.28 -8.03 -4.53
N GLU A 30 -13.09 -7.83 -3.49
CA GLU A 30 -14.33 -8.56 -3.30
C GLU A 30 -15.25 -8.34 -4.51
N GLY A 31 -15.86 -9.41 -5.02
CA GLY A 31 -16.70 -9.38 -6.21
C GLY A 31 -15.96 -9.37 -7.55
N TYR A 32 -14.63 -9.21 -7.57
CA TYR A 32 -13.87 -9.25 -8.82
C TYR A 32 -13.72 -10.69 -9.34
N THR A 33 -13.73 -10.86 -10.66
CA THR A 33 -13.32 -12.11 -11.31
C THR A 33 -11.82 -12.37 -11.08
N GLU A 34 -11.37 -13.63 -11.22
CA GLU A 34 -9.94 -13.96 -11.10
C GLU A 34 -9.06 -13.15 -12.07
N LYS A 35 -9.59 -12.87 -13.27
CA LYS A 35 -8.90 -12.07 -14.29
C LYS A 35 -8.76 -10.61 -13.86
N GLU A 36 -9.83 -9.97 -13.39
CA GLU A 36 -9.82 -8.59 -12.90
C GLU A 36 -8.90 -8.45 -11.68
N ARG A 37 -8.93 -9.42 -10.76
CA ARG A 37 -8.04 -9.43 -9.60
C ARG A 37 -6.58 -9.52 -10.01
N SER A 38 -6.25 -10.42 -10.94
CA SER A 38 -4.89 -10.54 -11.48
C SER A 38 -4.42 -9.26 -12.19
N GLN A 39 -5.29 -8.62 -12.96
CA GLN A 39 -5.00 -7.33 -13.60
C GLN A 39 -4.79 -6.21 -12.58
N THR A 40 -5.61 -6.16 -11.54
CA THR A 40 -5.51 -5.20 -10.43
C THR A 40 -4.18 -5.37 -9.69
N ALA A 41 -3.80 -6.61 -9.38
CA ALA A 41 -2.50 -6.92 -8.76
C ALA A 41 -1.34 -6.46 -9.66
N LYS A 42 -1.35 -6.80 -10.95
CA LYS A 42 -0.30 -6.37 -11.90
C LYS A 42 -0.20 -4.85 -11.96
N LYS A 43 -1.33 -4.17 -12.09
CA LYS A 43 -1.37 -2.71 -12.19
C LYS A 43 -0.85 -2.05 -10.92
N ALA A 44 -1.26 -2.52 -9.75
CA ALA A 44 -0.77 -2.01 -8.46
C ALA A 44 0.75 -2.14 -8.33
N ILE A 45 1.30 -3.29 -8.75
CA ILE A 45 2.72 -3.57 -8.72
C ILE A 45 3.50 -2.68 -9.69
N VAL A 46 3.00 -2.51 -10.92
CA VAL A 46 3.64 -1.63 -11.92
C VAL A 46 3.63 -0.18 -11.45
N VAL A 47 2.50 0.32 -10.93
CA VAL A 47 2.39 1.69 -10.41
C VAL A 47 3.35 1.87 -9.23
N SER A 48 3.39 0.90 -8.30
CA SER A 48 4.32 0.92 -7.16
C SER A 48 5.78 0.92 -7.59
N PHE A 49 6.14 0.13 -8.61
CA PHE A 49 7.48 0.10 -9.17
C PHE A 49 7.88 1.48 -9.71
N ILE A 50 7.01 2.10 -10.51
CA ILE A 50 7.26 3.43 -11.09
C ILE A 50 7.49 4.46 -9.97
N ILE A 51 6.66 4.45 -8.93
CA ILE A 51 6.77 5.37 -7.79
C ILE A 51 8.08 5.15 -7.04
N LEU A 52 8.40 3.90 -6.65
CA LEU A 52 9.59 3.60 -5.88
C LEU A 52 10.88 3.89 -6.67
N VAL A 53 10.90 3.64 -7.98
CA VAL A 53 12.02 4.00 -8.85
C VAL A 53 12.14 5.51 -8.99
N ALA A 54 11.03 6.24 -9.13
CA ALA A 54 11.04 7.70 -9.15
C ALA A 54 11.63 8.27 -7.86
N PHE A 55 11.27 7.74 -6.68
CA PHE A 55 11.85 8.18 -5.40
C PHE A 55 13.28 7.72 -5.18
N LEU A 56 13.68 6.56 -5.70
CA LEU A 56 15.08 6.11 -5.71
C LEU A 56 15.97 7.09 -6.47
N LEU A 57 15.55 7.51 -7.67
CA LEU A 57 16.37 8.35 -8.55
C LEU A 57 16.24 9.85 -8.23
N ALA A 58 15.02 10.31 -7.96
CA ALA A 58 14.70 11.73 -7.85
C ALA A 58 14.16 12.14 -6.48
N GLY A 59 14.02 11.22 -5.51
CA GLY A 59 13.34 11.51 -4.25
C GLY A 59 13.91 12.72 -3.52
N ARG A 60 15.23 12.79 -3.34
CA ARG A 60 15.87 13.95 -2.67
C ARG A 60 15.59 15.26 -3.40
N LEU A 61 15.57 15.24 -4.73
CA LEU A 61 15.30 16.40 -5.57
C LEU A 61 13.82 16.82 -5.47
N ILE A 62 12.89 15.88 -5.55
CA ILE A 62 11.45 16.13 -5.42
C ILE A 62 11.15 16.82 -4.09
N PHE A 63 11.61 16.24 -2.97
CA PHE A 63 11.39 16.81 -1.64
C PHE A 63 11.99 18.22 -1.52
N LYS A 64 13.20 18.44 -2.06
CA LYS A 64 13.86 19.74 -2.04
C LYS A 64 13.17 20.80 -2.90
N LEU A 65 12.71 20.44 -4.11
CA LEU A 65 12.08 21.38 -5.04
C LEU A 65 10.70 21.84 -4.58
N PHE A 66 9.89 20.92 -4.06
CA PHE A 66 8.55 21.22 -3.61
C PHE A 66 8.49 21.71 -2.15
N GLY A 67 9.61 21.68 -1.42
CA GLY A 67 9.65 21.96 0.01
C GLY A 67 8.75 21.02 0.82
N ILE A 68 8.51 19.82 0.29
CA ILE A 68 7.66 18.80 0.91
C ILE A 68 8.52 18.03 1.89
N ASP A 69 7.94 17.67 3.03
CA ASP A 69 8.56 16.84 4.06
C ASP A 69 7.98 15.42 4.06
N ILE A 70 8.80 14.40 4.37
CA ILE A 70 8.35 12.99 4.42
C ILE A 70 7.27 12.77 5.47
N HIS A 71 7.28 13.58 6.52
CA HIS A 71 6.27 13.63 7.56
C HIS A 71 4.93 14.19 7.04
N ALA A 72 4.95 15.19 6.15
CA ALA A 72 3.73 15.68 5.51
C ALA A 72 3.09 14.59 4.63
N LEU A 73 3.89 13.83 3.88
CA LEU A 73 3.41 12.68 3.10
C LEU A 73 2.81 11.58 3.99
N ARG A 74 3.37 11.34 5.19
CA ARG A 74 2.81 10.42 6.18
C ARG A 74 1.44 10.85 6.68
N ILE A 75 1.27 12.14 7.02
CA ILE A 75 -0.03 12.67 7.46
C ILE A 75 -1.06 12.55 6.34
N ALA A 76 -0.74 13.03 5.14
CA ALA A 76 -1.66 12.98 4.01
C ALA A 76 -2.07 11.54 3.67
N GLY A 77 -1.09 10.63 3.57
CA GLY A 77 -1.35 9.21 3.33
C GLY A 77 -2.20 8.58 4.45
N GLY A 78 -1.93 8.91 5.71
CA GLY A 78 -2.72 8.43 6.83
C GLY A 78 -4.18 8.90 6.78
N ILE A 79 -4.43 10.16 6.40
CA ILE A 79 -5.80 10.67 6.20
C ILE A 79 -6.53 9.88 5.11
N PHE A 80 -5.88 9.60 3.98
CA PHE A 80 -6.48 8.78 2.92
C PHE A 80 -6.79 7.36 3.39
N ILE A 81 -5.85 6.70 4.08
CA ILE A 81 -6.07 5.35 4.63
C ILE A 81 -7.22 5.36 5.64
N PHE A 82 -7.32 6.39 6.48
CA PHE A 82 -8.41 6.50 7.45
C PHE A 82 -9.78 6.57 6.77
N GLY A 83 -9.89 7.29 5.65
CA GLY A 83 -11.12 7.31 4.85
C GLY A 83 -11.52 5.93 4.33
N ILE A 84 -10.55 5.15 3.86
CA ILE A 84 -10.79 3.76 3.43
C ILE A 84 -11.18 2.88 4.61
N ALA A 85 -10.45 2.98 5.72
CA ALA A 85 -10.74 2.27 6.96
C ALA A 85 -12.18 2.53 7.41
N TYR A 86 -12.59 3.80 7.43
CA TYR A 86 -13.94 4.22 7.76
C TYR A 86 -14.98 3.59 6.83
N ASN A 87 -14.73 3.56 5.53
CA ASN A 87 -15.63 2.91 4.56
C ASN A 87 -15.76 1.40 4.80
N LEU A 88 -14.66 0.70 5.10
CA LEU A 88 -14.68 -0.74 5.41
C LEU A 88 -15.42 -1.04 6.72
N LEU A 89 -15.28 -0.19 7.75
CA LEU A 89 -16.00 -0.32 9.02
C LEU A 89 -17.51 -0.06 8.87
N ASN A 90 -17.86 0.86 7.97
CA ASN A 90 -19.24 1.27 7.70
C ASN A 90 -19.88 0.53 6.53
N ALA A 91 -19.23 -0.50 5.97
CA ALA A 91 -19.82 -1.40 5.00
C ALA A 91 -21.03 -2.12 5.64
N LYS A 92 -22.18 -1.43 5.65
CA LYS A 92 -23.48 -1.99 6.02
C LYS A 92 -23.85 -3.04 4.99
N GLU A 93 -24.47 -4.11 5.45
CA GLU A 93 -24.98 -5.22 4.67
C GLU A 93 -25.82 -4.75 3.47
N SER A 94 -25.21 -4.52 2.31
CA SER A 94 -25.92 -4.22 1.05
C SER A 94 -26.42 -5.51 0.37
N HIS A 95 -26.82 -6.50 1.17
CA HIS A 95 -27.18 -7.84 0.72
C HIS A 95 -28.51 -8.36 1.29
N VAL A 96 -29.47 -7.45 1.50
CA VAL A 96 -30.89 -7.82 1.56
C VAL A 96 -31.64 -7.04 0.49
N GLN A 97 -32.14 -7.78 -0.50
CA GLN A 97 -33.17 -7.42 -1.50
C GLN A 97 -32.81 -6.39 -2.57
N ASN A 98 -32.49 -6.87 -3.78
CA ASN A 98 -33.38 -6.76 -4.95
C ASN A 98 -32.73 -7.36 -6.21
N PRO A 99 -33.42 -8.25 -6.94
CA PRO A 99 -32.95 -8.82 -8.19
C PRO A 99 -33.45 -8.00 -9.40
N HIS A 100 -33.32 -6.68 -9.41
CA HIS A 100 -33.65 -5.89 -10.61
C HIS A 100 -32.79 -4.64 -10.71
N SER A 101 -32.17 -4.49 -11.89
CA SER A 101 -31.79 -3.25 -12.57
C SER A 101 -30.87 -2.24 -11.87
N ASP A 102 -29.62 -2.23 -12.35
CA ASP A 102 -28.87 -1.02 -12.78
C ASP A 102 -28.54 0.12 -11.82
N GLU A 103 -28.87 0.04 -10.52
CA GLU A 103 -28.55 1.09 -9.52
C GLU A 103 -27.47 0.71 -8.48
N LYS A 104 -26.66 -0.34 -8.72
CA LYS A 104 -25.51 -0.69 -7.86
C LYS A 104 -24.15 -0.22 -8.40
N ALA A 105 -24.16 0.68 -9.37
CA ALA A 105 -22.95 1.23 -10.00
C ALA A 105 -22.47 2.58 -9.40
N GLU A 106 -23.18 3.16 -8.43
CA GLU A 106 -23.02 4.60 -8.08
C GLU A 106 -22.43 4.93 -6.70
N SER A 107 -21.80 4.00 -5.96
CA SER A 107 -21.26 4.34 -4.61
C SER A 107 -19.74 4.21 -4.43
N ILE A 108 -18.98 3.97 -5.49
CA ILE A 108 -17.56 4.33 -5.59
C ILE A 108 -17.31 4.72 -7.04
N GLU A 109 -17.41 6.01 -7.35
CA GLU A 109 -16.78 6.58 -8.54
C GLU A 109 -15.36 5.99 -8.61
N LYS A 110 -15.05 5.27 -9.70
CA LYS A 110 -13.91 4.35 -9.87
C LYS A 110 -12.55 4.96 -9.49
N ALA A 111 -12.28 5.17 -8.21
CA ALA A 111 -10.93 5.24 -7.68
C ALA A 111 -10.34 3.86 -7.97
N ASP A 112 -9.44 3.82 -8.94
CA ASP A 112 -8.81 2.58 -9.35
C ASP A 112 -8.08 2.00 -8.14
N VAL A 113 -8.65 0.95 -7.55
CA VAL A 113 -8.17 0.28 -6.34
C VAL A 113 -6.69 -0.12 -6.48
N SER A 114 -6.26 -0.42 -7.70
CA SER A 114 -4.86 -0.72 -8.01
C SER A 114 -3.93 0.47 -7.78
N VAL A 115 -4.41 1.69 -8.02
CA VAL A 115 -3.68 2.94 -7.78
C VAL A 115 -3.86 3.38 -6.33
N THR A 116 -5.10 3.55 -5.88
CA THR A 116 -5.43 3.96 -4.51
C THR A 116 -6.48 3.02 -3.91
N PRO A 117 -6.19 2.35 -2.78
CA PRO A 117 -5.00 2.49 -1.94
C PRO A 117 -3.82 1.55 -2.25
N LEU A 118 -3.94 0.58 -3.17
CA LEU A 118 -2.96 -0.51 -3.23
C LEU A 118 -1.55 -0.03 -3.57
N ALA A 119 -1.37 0.69 -4.68
CA ALA A 119 -0.06 1.22 -5.02
C ALA A 119 0.34 2.37 -4.07
N ILE A 120 -0.55 3.35 -3.91
CA ILE A 120 -0.41 4.44 -2.95
C ILE A 120 -1.63 4.44 -2.03
N PRO A 121 -1.48 4.38 -0.70
CA PRO A 121 -0.23 4.43 0.07
C PRO A 121 0.24 3.06 0.63
N ILE A 122 -0.34 1.92 0.22
CA ILE A 122 -0.06 0.63 0.87
C ILE A 122 1.29 0.04 0.48
N ILE A 123 1.56 -0.15 -0.82
CA ILE A 123 2.83 -0.74 -1.29
C ILE A 123 3.94 0.32 -1.33
N ALA A 124 3.75 1.37 -2.14
CA ALA A 124 4.66 2.51 -2.26
C ALA A 124 4.30 3.59 -1.23
N GLY A 125 4.12 3.16 0.02
CA GLY A 125 3.79 4.03 1.13
C GLY A 125 4.96 4.90 1.60
N PRO A 126 4.69 5.88 2.47
CA PRO A 126 5.74 6.75 3.01
C PRO A 126 6.84 6.01 3.76
N GLY A 127 6.52 4.86 4.38
CA GLY A 127 7.52 3.97 4.99
C GLY A 127 8.46 3.38 3.95
N THR A 128 7.91 2.73 2.92
CA THR A 128 8.68 2.14 1.81
C THR A 128 9.50 3.19 1.07
N ILE A 129 8.91 4.36 0.77
CA ILE A 129 9.61 5.49 0.15
C ILE A 129 10.77 5.98 1.03
N ALA A 130 10.53 6.19 2.33
CA ALA A 130 11.58 6.60 3.26
C ALA A 130 12.71 5.57 3.35
N THR A 131 12.39 4.28 3.36
CA THR A 131 13.39 3.20 3.35
C THR A 131 14.23 3.23 2.07
N VAL A 132 13.60 3.35 0.89
CA VAL A 132 14.33 3.50 -0.40
C VAL A 132 15.26 4.71 -0.36
N MET A 133 14.76 5.86 0.09
CA MET A 133 15.55 7.10 0.15
C MET A 133 16.69 7.02 1.17
N SER A 134 16.47 6.38 2.32
CA SER A 134 17.48 6.20 3.37
C SER A 134 18.58 5.22 2.97
N LEU A 135 18.26 4.21 2.16
CA LEU A 135 19.23 3.24 1.65
C LEU A 135 20.06 3.81 0.49
N THR A 136 19.56 4.86 -0.17
CA THR A 136 20.24 5.51 -1.30
C THR A 136 21.41 6.36 -0.79
N PRO A 137 22.67 6.03 -1.12
CA PRO A 137 23.84 6.81 -0.68
C PRO A 137 23.89 8.21 -1.27
N GLY A 138 24.57 9.14 -0.61
CA GLY A 138 24.73 10.53 -1.10
C GLY A 138 25.76 10.72 -2.22
N SER A 139 26.74 9.83 -2.32
CA SER A 139 27.71 9.77 -3.43
C SER A 139 27.45 8.48 -4.22
N GLU A 140 27.11 8.62 -5.49
CA GLU A 140 26.59 7.55 -6.33
C GLU A 140 27.63 6.47 -6.63
N ALA A 141 27.71 5.43 -5.81
CA ALA A 141 28.18 4.14 -6.29
C ALA A 141 26.99 3.50 -7.02
N GLY A 142 26.99 3.50 -8.36
CA GLY A 142 25.92 2.93 -9.19
C GLY A 142 25.52 1.49 -8.80
N PHE A 143 26.45 0.76 -8.16
CA PHE A 143 26.17 -0.54 -7.53
C PHE A 143 25.08 -0.50 -6.45
N HIS A 144 25.05 0.52 -5.59
CA HIS A 144 24.03 0.64 -4.54
C HIS A 144 22.64 0.89 -5.13
N ILE A 145 22.54 1.75 -6.15
CA ILE A 145 21.28 2.00 -6.86
C ILE A 145 20.77 0.70 -7.49
N LEU A 146 21.65 -0.06 -8.15
CA LEU A 146 21.29 -1.33 -8.77
C LEU A 146 20.85 -2.38 -7.73
N ALA A 147 21.53 -2.43 -6.57
CA ALA A 147 21.14 -3.30 -5.47
C ALA A 147 19.77 -2.92 -4.87
N ILE A 148 19.47 -1.62 -4.75
CA ILE A 148 18.16 -1.13 -4.28
C ILE A 148 17.07 -1.47 -5.30
N LEU A 149 17.33 -1.21 -6.59
CA LEU A 149 16.42 -1.54 -7.69
C LEU A 149 16.09 -3.04 -7.71
N PHE A 150 17.12 -3.89 -7.56
CA PHE A 150 16.94 -5.33 -7.45
C PHE A 150 16.07 -5.72 -6.24
N GLY A 151 16.29 -5.08 -5.09
CA GLY A 151 15.46 -5.27 -3.90
C GLY A 151 14.00 -4.88 -4.11
N ILE A 152 13.75 -3.74 -4.76
CA ILE A 152 12.40 -3.30 -5.14
C ILE A 152 11.72 -4.36 -6.02
N VAL A 153 12.40 -4.83 -7.07
CA VAL A 153 11.84 -5.85 -7.99
C VAL A 153 11.51 -7.13 -7.24
N ILE A 154 12.40 -7.62 -6.37
CA ILE A 154 12.17 -8.83 -5.57
C ILE A 154 10.95 -8.68 -4.66
N VAL A 155 10.86 -7.58 -3.93
CA VAL A 155 9.76 -7.36 -2.97
C VAL A 155 8.42 -7.18 -3.68
N LEU A 156 8.42 -6.47 -4.81
CA LEU A 156 7.23 -6.34 -5.64
C LEU A 156 6.83 -7.65 -6.30
N ALA A 157 7.79 -8.49 -6.71
CA ALA A 157 7.48 -9.84 -7.19
C ALA A 157 6.84 -10.68 -6.08
N MET A 158 7.38 -10.66 -4.85
CA MET A 158 6.76 -11.34 -3.70
C MET A 158 5.35 -10.83 -3.42
N THR A 159 5.13 -9.52 -3.47
CA THR A 159 3.82 -8.89 -3.29
C THR A 159 2.85 -9.32 -4.39
N TYR A 160 3.30 -9.33 -5.65
CA TYR A 160 2.51 -9.83 -6.77
C TYR A 160 2.07 -11.27 -6.56
N TYR A 161 2.98 -12.17 -6.18
CA TYR A 161 2.62 -13.57 -5.93
C TYR A 161 1.68 -13.72 -4.74
N ALA A 162 1.90 -12.98 -3.66
CA ALA A 162 1.01 -12.96 -2.50
C ALA A 162 -0.43 -12.55 -2.90
N PHE A 163 -0.55 -11.52 -3.74
CA PHE A 163 -1.85 -11.07 -4.26
C PHE A 163 -2.42 -12.03 -5.30
N HIS A 164 -1.60 -12.61 -6.16
CA HIS A 164 -2.05 -13.57 -7.17
C HIS A 164 -2.66 -14.83 -6.53
N TYR A 165 -2.00 -15.37 -5.51
CA TYR A 165 -2.49 -16.55 -4.79
C TYR A 165 -3.62 -16.25 -3.80
N SER A 166 -3.96 -14.97 -3.58
CA SER A 166 -5.09 -14.58 -2.73
C SER A 166 -6.44 -15.12 -3.22
N SER A 167 -6.59 -15.36 -4.54
CA SER A 167 -7.78 -15.99 -5.12
C SER A 167 -8.06 -17.37 -4.54
N PHE A 168 -7.00 -18.13 -4.20
CA PHE A 168 -7.16 -19.45 -3.58
C PHE A 168 -7.73 -19.34 -2.16
N ILE A 169 -7.30 -18.34 -1.40
CA ILE A 169 -7.83 -18.03 -0.06
C ILE A 169 -9.29 -17.62 -0.19
N MET A 170 -9.59 -16.70 -1.12
CA MET A 170 -10.94 -16.19 -1.30
C MET A 170 -11.95 -17.27 -1.69
N ARG A 171 -11.57 -18.25 -2.53
CA ARG A 171 -12.47 -19.35 -2.93
C ARG A 171 -12.91 -20.23 -1.74
N LYS A 172 -12.15 -20.21 -0.64
CA LYS A 172 -12.51 -20.92 0.60
C LYS A 172 -13.36 -20.07 1.54
N MET A 173 -13.49 -18.76 1.28
CA MET A 173 -14.18 -17.84 2.19
C MET A 173 -15.67 -17.71 1.89
N GLY A 174 -16.49 -17.89 2.91
CA GLY A 174 -17.93 -17.60 2.86
C GLY A 174 -18.23 -16.11 3.04
N LYS A 175 -19.48 -15.70 2.78
CA LYS A 175 -19.94 -14.30 2.95
C LYS A 175 -19.72 -13.77 4.37
N THR A 176 -19.99 -14.58 5.39
CA THR A 176 -19.81 -14.21 6.80
C THR A 176 -18.34 -13.97 7.14
N GLU A 177 -17.45 -14.85 6.69
CA GLU A 177 -16.00 -14.75 6.94
C GLU A 177 -15.42 -13.53 6.23
N MET A 178 -15.89 -13.23 5.01
CA MET A 178 -15.51 -12.03 4.28
C MET A 178 -15.92 -10.75 5.02
N ASN A 179 -17.14 -10.71 5.56
CA ASN A 179 -17.61 -9.57 6.34
C ASN A 179 -16.75 -9.35 7.61
N VAL A 180 -16.37 -10.44 8.29
CA VAL A 180 -15.46 -10.37 9.44
C VAL A 180 -14.09 -9.85 9.02
N VAL A 181 -13.49 -10.40 7.96
CA VAL A 181 -12.19 -9.95 7.44
C VAL A 181 -12.22 -8.49 7.01
N THR A 182 -13.28 -8.06 6.34
CA THR A 182 -13.49 -6.67 5.92
C THR A 182 -13.48 -5.73 7.12
N ARG A 183 -14.23 -6.06 8.17
CA ARG A 183 -14.28 -5.27 9.41
C ARG A 183 -12.94 -5.24 10.13
N LEU A 184 -12.25 -6.38 10.21
CA LEU A 184 -10.91 -6.46 10.80
C LEU A 184 -9.91 -5.61 10.01
N MET A 185 -9.95 -5.64 8.68
CA MET A 185 -9.09 -4.80 7.84
C MET A 185 -9.42 -3.32 8.01
N GLY A 186 -10.70 -2.96 8.12
CA GLY A 186 -11.11 -1.61 8.49
C GLY A 186 -10.48 -1.15 9.81
N LEU A 187 -10.50 -1.99 10.85
CA LEU A 187 -9.87 -1.68 12.13
C LEU A 187 -8.35 -1.52 12.01
N ILE A 188 -7.68 -2.46 11.32
CA ILE A 188 -6.22 -2.43 11.13
C ILE A 188 -5.81 -1.18 10.35
N LEU A 189 -6.51 -0.85 9.26
CA LEU A 189 -6.22 0.36 8.48
C LEU A 189 -6.45 1.64 9.29
N ALA A 190 -7.46 1.69 10.15
CA ALA A 190 -7.68 2.84 11.02
C ALA A 190 -6.49 3.03 11.97
N VAL A 191 -5.97 1.94 12.54
CA VAL A 191 -4.77 1.98 13.40
C VAL A 191 -3.55 2.44 12.60
N VAL A 192 -3.29 1.84 11.44
CA VAL A 192 -2.15 2.22 10.57
C VAL A 192 -2.24 3.70 10.17
N ALA A 193 -3.44 4.18 9.82
CA ALA A 193 -3.67 5.58 9.52
C ALA A 193 -3.32 6.51 10.68
N VAL A 194 -3.78 6.17 11.89
CA VAL A 194 -3.48 6.93 13.11
C VAL A 194 -1.99 6.91 13.42
N GLU A 195 -1.31 5.76 13.29
CA GLU A 195 0.15 5.66 13.46
C GLU A 195 0.91 6.51 12.43
N MET A 196 0.48 6.51 11.17
CA MET A 196 1.08 7.32 10.12
C MET A 196 0.92 8.82 10.40
N ILE A 197 -0.28 9.25 10.80
CA ILE A 197 -0.55 10.64 11.20
C ILE A 197 0.30 11.01 12.41
N GLY A 198 0.30 10.18 13.46
CA GLY A 198 1.08 10.42 14.67
C GLY A 198 2.59 10.52 14.41
N ALA A 199 3.15 9.61 13.60
CA ALA A 199 4.55 9.65 13.20
C ALA A 199 4.88 10.86 12.31
N GLY A 200 3.93 11.31 11.50
CA GLY A 200 4.06 12.55 10.74
C GLY A 200 4.04 13.78 11.64
N LEU A 201 3.07 13.90 12.54
CA LEU A 201 2.97 15.01 13.49
C LEU A 201 4.22 15.11 14.38
N LYS A 202 4.70 13.99 14.92
CA LYS A 202 5.92 13.94 15.74
C LYS A 202 7.15 14.44 14.98
N GLY A 203 7.25 14.11 13.69
CA GLY A 203 8.36 14.55 12.85
C GLY A 203 8.29 16.03 12.46
N MET A 204 7.09 16.57 12.25
CA MET A 204 6.89 18.00 11.94
C MET A 204 7.06 18.90 13.18
N PHE A 205 6.68 18.39 14.35
CA PHE A 205 6.62 19.15 15.60
C PHE A 205 7.44 18.48 16.72
N PRO A 206 8.76 18.30 16.55
CA PRO A 206 9.60 17.60 17.52
C PRO A 206 9.64 18.29 18.90
N MET A 207 9.37 19.60 18.95
CA MET A 207 9.39 20.42 20.17
C MET A 207 8.17 20.20 21.09
N PHE A 208 7.05 19.67 20.58
CA PHE A 208 5.81 19.51 21.37
C PHE A 208 5.69 18.15 22.09
N MET A 209 6.66 17.24 21.91
CA MET A 209 6.64 15.88 22.48
C MET A 209 7.91 15.52 23.27
N SER A 210 8.68 16.51 23.75
CA SER A 210 9.77 16.30 24.72
C SER A 210 9.25 16.21 26.15
#